data_AF-A0A286C019-F1
#
_entry.id   AF-A0A286C019-F1
#
_cell.length_a   1.000
_cell.length_b   1.000
_cell.length_c   1.000
_cell.angle_alpha   90.00
_cell.angle_beta   90.00
_cell.angle_gamma   90.00
#
_symmetry.space_group_name_H-M   'P 1'
#
loop_
_entity.id
_entity.type
_entity.pdbx_description
1 polymer ?
#
loop_
_entity_poly.entity_id
_entity_poly.type
_entity_poly.pdbx_seq_one_letter_code
_entity_poly.pdbx_strand_id
1 'polypeptide(L)'
;MKPRLSNLNPHRLKTLKVADKRITGVTLQQRRLKMWKADPRCAICGKLTEYPHGFELDHITPLYLGGEDILENTQILCCGPDGCHKKKTKSDFKR
;
A
#
# COMPACT_ATOMS: atom_id res chain seq x y z
N MET A 1 7.45 -54.10 3.52
CA MET A 1 8.05 -52.78 3.87
C MET A 1 7.04 -51.68 3.55
N LYS A 2 6.62 -50.87 4.52
CA LYS A 2 5.74 -49.70 4.30
C LYS A 2 6.55 -48.43 4.59
N PRO A 3 6.66 -47.46 3.67
CA PRO A 3 7.28 -46.19 4.02
C PRO A 3 6.29 -45.35 4.85
N ARG A 4 6.75 -44.90 6.01
CA ARG A 4 6.05 -44.03 6.94
C ARG A 4 6.22 -42.60 6.43
N LEU A 5 5.26 -42.10 5.64
CA LEU A 5 5.25 -40.70 5.24
C LEU A 5 4.82 -39.85 6.43
N SER A 6 5.71 -39.00 6.91
CA SER A 6 5.46 -38.03 7.96
C SER A 6 4.58 -36.90 7.41
N ASN A 7 3.44 -36.66 8.07
CA ASN A 7 2.59 -35.51 7.78
C ASN A 7 3.34 -34.22 8.12
N LEU A 8 3.72 -33.45 7.09
CA LEU A 8 4.23 -32.10 7.25
C LEU A 8 3.07 -31.19 7.67
N ASN A 9 3.16 -30.66 8.88
CA ASN A 9 2.22 -29.71 9.45
C ASN A 9 2.36 -28.36 8.71
N PRO A 10 1.34 -27.82 8.00
CA PRO A 10 1.48 -26.59 7.23
C PRO A 10 1.43 -25.32 8.11
N HIS A 11 1.35 -25.48 9.43
CA HIS A 11 1.25 -24.35 10.34
C HIS A 11 2.62 -23.67 10.49
N ARG A 12 2.68 -22.42 10.03
CA ARG A 12 3.79 -21.46 10.13
C ARG A 12 4.74 -21.42 8.93
N LEU A 13 4.17 -21.27 7.73
CA LEU A 13 4.80 -20.40 6.74
C LEU A 13 4.77 -18.97 7.30
N LYS A 14 5.84 -18.56 8.01
CA LYS A 14 6.16 -17.14 8.16
C LYS A 14 6.30 -16.62 6.74
N THR A 15 5.38 -15.77 6.30
CA THR A 15 5.48 -15.04 5.05
C THR A 15 6.87 -14.42 5.01
N LEU A 16 7.73 -14.95 4.14
CA LEU A 16 9.03 -14.37 3.88
C LEU A 16 8.78 -12.93 3.50
N LYS A 17 9.33 -11.97 4.28
CA LYS A 17 9.29 -10.54 3.97
C LYS A 17 9.90 -10.39 2.58
N VAL A 18 9.06 -10.28 1.56
CA VAL A 18 9.50 -9.93 0.21
C VAL A 18 9.83 -8.45 0.28
N ALA A 19 11.06 -8.17 0.70
CA ALA A 19 11.68 -6.90 0.41
C ALA A 19 11.68 -6.72 -1.12
N ASP A 20 11.18 -5.57 -1.56
CA ASP A 20 11.55 -4.91 -2.81
C ASP A 20 11.02 -5.47 -4.15
N LYS A 21 9.94 -6.26 -4.19
CA LYS A 21 9.18 -6.35 -5.45
C LYS A 21 8.20 -5.19 -5.53
N ARG A 22 8.59 -4.11 -6.21
CA ARG A 22 7.65 -3.04 -6.61
C ARG A 22 6.42 -3.67 -7.23
N ILE A 23 5.25 -3.46 -6.61
CA ILE A 23 3.98 -3.89 -7.15
C ILE A 23 3.72 -3.06 -8.40
N THR A 24 3.74 -3.69 -9.57
CA THR A 24 3.49 -3.02 -10.85
C THR A 24 2.28 -3.62 -11.56
N GLY A 25 1.77 -2.92 -12.57
CA GLY A 25 0.72 -3.41 -13.46
C GLY A 25 -0.60 -3.73 -12.74
N VAL A 26 -1.16 -4.90 -13.03
CA VAL A 26 -2.51 -5.32 -12.60
C VAL A 26 -2.65 -5.35 -11.08
N THR A 27 -1.65 -5.84 -10.35
CA THR A 27 -1.69 -5.94 -8.89
C THR A 27 -1.77 -4.56 -8.23
N LEU A 28 -1.07 -3.55 -8.78
CA LEU A 28 -1.14 -2.19 -8.28
C LEU A 28 -2.54 -1.60 -8.53
N GLN A 29 -3.11 -1.83 -9.72
CA GLN A 29 -4.45 -1.35 -10.05
C GLN A 29 -5.52 -2.00 -9.16
N GLN A 30 -5.40 -3.31 -8.87
CA GLN A 30 -6.27 -3.99 -7.93
C GLN A 30 -6.17 -3.42 -6.51
N ARG A 31 -4.95 -3.11 -6.05
CA ARG A 31 -4.73 -2.46 -4.75
C ARG A 31 -5.35 -1.05 -4.70
N ARG A 32 -5.13 -0.23 -5.74
CA ARG A 32 -5.75 1.09 -5.89
C ARG A 32 -7.27 1.00 -5.83
N LEU A 33 -7.86 0.06 -6.57
CA LEU A 33 -9.30 -0.15 -6.58
C LEU A 33 -9.83 -0.62 -5.22
N LYS A 34 -9.12 -1.54 -4.54
CA LYS A 34 -9.51 -2.04 -3.21
C LYS A 34 -9.55 -0.92 -2.18
N MET A 35 -8.50 -0.10 -2.12
CA MET A 35 -8.44 1.04 -1.20
C MET A 35 -9.51 2.07 -1.52
N TRP A 36 -9.69 2.40 -2.80
CA TRP A 36 -10.68 3.40 -3.21
C TRP A 36 -12.11 2.94 -2.96
N LYS A 37 -12.42 1.65 -3.14
CA LYS A 37 -13.72 1.07 -2.79
C LYS A 37 -13.98 1.05 -1.29
N ALA A 38 -12.94 0.95 -0.45
CA ALA A 38 -13.07 0.96 1.00
C ALA A 38 -13.36 2.38 1.52
N ASP A 39 -12.56 3.36 1.10
CA ASP A 39 -12.81 4.77 1.35
C ASP A 39 -12.24 5.64 0.21
N PRO A 40 -13.08 6.22 -0.67
CA PRO A 40 -12.62 7.02 -1.81
C PRO A 40 -12.19 8.44 -1.42
N ARG A 41 -12.08 8.78 -0.13
CA ARG A 41 -11.74 10.13 0.34
C ARG A 41 -10.24 10.27 0.60
N CYS A 42 -9.76 11.50 0.43
CA CYS A 42 -8.41 11.87 0.82
C CYS A 42 -8.27 11.81 2.34
N ALA A 43 -7.27 11.08 2.85
CA ALA A 43 -7.03 10.94 4.29
C ALA A 43 -6.66 12.27 4.99
N ILE A 44 -6.13 13.25 4.26
CA ILE A 44 -5.75 14.56 4.82
C ILE A 44 -6.91 15.57 4.78
N CYS A 45 -7.58 15.72 3.63
CA CYS A 45 -8.58 16.78 3.46
C CYS A 45 -10.03 16.29 3.39
N GLY A 46 -10.28 14.97 3.42
CA GLY A 46 -11.62 14.38 3.36
C GLY A 46 -12.33 14.50 2.00
N LYS A 47 -11.73 15.15 1.01
CA LYS A 47 -12.32 15.32 -0.33
C LYS A 47 -12.47 13.96 -1.03
N LEU A 48 -13.62 13.75 -1.68
CA LEU A 48 -13.83 12.60 -2.56
C LEU A 48 -12.85 12.65 -3.75
N THR A 49 -12.19 11.54 -4.01
CA THR A 49 -11.23 11.40 -5.11
C THR A 49 -11.82 10.63 -6.28
N GLU A 50 -11.45 11.03 -7.49
CA GLU A 50 -11.89 10.38 -8.72
C GLU A 50 -11.02 9.15 -9.03
N TYR A 51 -11.63 8.04 -9.45
CA TYR A 51 -10.90 6.87 -9.91
C TYR A 51 -10.72 6.89 -11.43
N PRO A 52 -9.54 6.52 -11.99
CA PRO A 52 -8.33 6.07 -11.30
C PRO A 52 -7.30 7.18 -11.04
N HIS A 53 -7.50 8.40 -11.57
CA HIS A 53 -6.47 9.44 -11.68
C HIS A 53 -6.54 10.56 -10.61
N GLY A 54 -7.61 10.63 -9.82
CA GLY A 54 -7.82 11.69 -8.82
C GLY A 54 -7.07 11.49 -7.51
N PHE A 55 -6.32 10.40 -7.36
CA PHE A 55 -5.56 10.10 -6.14
C PHE A 55 -4.28 9.33 -6.42
N GLU A 56 -3.36 9.40 -5.45
CA GLU A 56 -2.25 8.46 -5.31
C GLU A 56 -2.40 7.65 -4.03
N LEU A 57 -1.88 6.41 -4.07
CA LEU A 57 -1.64 5.63 -2.86
C LEU A 57 -0.28 6.01 -2.31
N ASP A 58 -0.28 6.61 -1.13
CA ASP A 58 0.94 7.05 -0.45
C ASP A 58 1.11 6.31 0.88
N HIS A 59 2.35 6.14 1.30
CA HIS A 59 2.65 5.52 2.59
C HIS A 59 2.47 6.53 3.72
N ILE A 60 1.79 6.15 4.80
CA ILE A 60 1.64 6.99 6.02
C ILE A 60 3.03 7.27 6.59
N THR A 61 3.76 6.21 6.88
CA THR A 61 5.19 6.24 7.18
C THR A 61 5.96 5.90 5.91
N PRO A 62 6.81 6.80 5.38
CA PRO A 62 7.62 6.52 4.21
C PRO A 62 8.50 5.28 4.39
N LEU A 63 8.71 4.51 3.30
CA LEU A 63 9.52 3.29 3.34
C LEU A 63 10.96 3.55 3.82
N TYR A 64 11.55 4.69 3.46
CA TYR A 64 12.91 5.05 3.88
C TYR A 64 13.03 5.42 5.37
N LEU A 65 11.90 5.72 6.04
CA LEU A 65 11.82 5.93 7.48
C LEU A 65 11.42 4.66 8.24
N GLY A 66 11.45 3.49 7.60
CA GLY A 66 11.08 2.21 8.20
C GLY A 66 9.59 1.86 8.07
N GLY A 67 8.84 2.57 7.23
CA GLY A 67 7.47 2.21 6.91
C GLY A 67 7.37 0.88 6.16
N GLU A 68 6.29 0.13 6.41
CA GLU A 68 6.01 -1.14 5.73
C GLU A 68 5.09 -0.94 4.51
N ASP A 69 5.26 -1.72 3.44
CA ASP A 69 4.36 -1.69 2.27
C ASP A 69 3.10 -2.54 2.49
N ILE A 70 2.35 -2.20 3.54
CA ILE A 70 1.10 -2.88 3.94
C ILE A 70 -0.11 -1.97 3.73
N LEU A 71 -1.32 -2.52 3.69
CA LEU A 71 -2.54 -1.75 3.44
C LEU A 71 -2.77 -0.71 4.55
N GLU A 72 -2.44 -1.07 5.78
CA GLU A 72 -2.57 -0.29 6.99
C GLU A 72 -1.64 0.93 7.01
N ASN A 73 -0.49 0.84 6.33
CA ASN A 73 0.45 1.95 6.16
C ASN A 73 0.24 2.66 4.81
N THR A 74 -0.86 2.40 4.10
CA THR A 74 -1.20 3.12 2.86
C THR A 74 -2.47 3.93 3.00
N GLN A 75 -2.46 5.12 2.40
CA GLN A 75 -3.56 6.07 2.43
C GLN A 75 -3.81 6.66 1.04
N ILE A 76 -5.06 7.00 0.77
CA ILE A 76 -5.46 7.71 -0.45
C ILE A 76 -5.24 9.19 -0.24
N LEU A 77 -4.45 9.81 -1.11
CA LEU A 77 -4.21 11.25 -1.11
C LEU A 77 -4.61 11.86 -2.45
N CYS A 78 -5.35 12.98 -2.39
CA CYS A 78 -5.76 13.66 -3.61
C CYS A 78 -4.57 14.20 -4.41
N CYS A 79 -4.67 14.03 -5.73
CA CYS A 79 -3.72 14.56 -6.71
C CYS A 79 -4.02 16.02 -7.07
N GLY A 80 -3.07 16.66 -7.73
CA GLY A 80 -3.23 18.01 -8.30
C GLY A 80 -2.19 19.02 -7.77
N PRO A 81 -2.25 20.27 -8.27
CA PRO A 81 -1.33 21.33 -7.87
C PRO A 81 -1.39 21.62 -6.36
N ASP A 82 -2.60 21.60 -5.79
CA ASP A 82 -2.87 21.79 -4.36
C ASP A 82 -3.16 20.48 -3.61
N GLY A 83 -2.93 19.35 -4.28
CA GLY A 83 -3.19 18.01 -3.76
C GLY A 83 -2.36 17.70 -2.51
N CYS A 84 -2.99 16.97 -1.59
CA CYS A 84 -2.36 16.58 -0.33
C CYS A 84 -1.13 15.70 -0.54
N HIS A 85 -1.12 14.88 -1.60
CA HIS A 85 0.03 14.06 -1.94
C HIS A 85 1.29 14.90 -2.15
N LYS A 86 1.23 15.92 -3.02
CA LYS A 86 2.36 16.80 -3.32
C LYS A 86 2.85 17.56 -2.08
N LYS A 87 1.94 17.95 -1.18
CA LYS A 87 2.26 18.62 0.09
C LYS A 87 3.01 17.67 1.03
N LYS A 88 2.53 16.43 1.17
CA LYS A 88 3.18 15.39 1.98
C LYS A 88 4.57 15.07 1.45
N THR A 89 4.71 14.79 0.15
CA THR A 89 6.03 14.54 -0.46
C THR A 89 7.02 15.68 -0.16
N LYS A 90 6.61 16.94 -0.32
CA LYS A 90 7.47 18.10 0.01
C LYS A 90 7.84 18.17 1.50
N SER A 91 6.95 17.74 2.39
CA SER A 91 7.20 17.69 3.83
C SER A 91 8.16 16.57 4.19
N ASP A 92 8.00 15.40 3.57
CA ASP A 92 8.82 14.20 3.80
C ASP A 92 10.30 14.44 3.43
N PHE A 93 10.58 15.20 2.35
CA PHE A 93 11.94 15.55 1.91
C PHE A 93 12.57 16.74 2.65
N LYS A 94 11.84 17.46 3.50
CA LYS A 94 12.34 18.67 4.19
C LYS A 94 13.09 18.37 5.50
N ARG A 95 13.25 17.11 5.86
CA ARG A 95 13.81 16.66 7.14
C ARG A 95 15.11 15.90 6.93
#